data_AF-L2FL16-F1
#
_entry.id   AF-L2FL16-F1
#
_cell.length_a   1.000
_cell.length_b   1.000
_cell.length_c   1.000
_cell.angle_alpha   90.00
_cell.angle_beta   90.00
_cell.angle_gamma   90.00
#
_symmetry.space_group_name_H-M   'P 1'
#
loop_
_entity.id
_entity.type
_entity.pdbx_description
1 polymer ?
#
loop_
_entity_poly.entity_id
_entity_poly.type
_entity_poly.pdbx_seq_one_letter_code
_entity_poly.pdbx_strand_id
1 'polypeptide(L)'
;MNGPDAAAVPLGDYSMNATLLSFSTTVAYLEVDFAMARNAAPVDGKGAAAAAAGAAVNGASAVGIAGPGRGYGVPLAIGNIWSRTGKWCGNVTAHDSWLGLQGANHTGEEKLEFIAVSTASERGGSHVFDIQAFRDNMDEDEIVDFVNVLWVERVGGVCYRRGLGHVVQRVWDAVARDRVEILLG
;
A
#
# COMPACT_ATOMS: atom_id res chain seq x y z
N MET A 1 -9.83 -47.47 33.44
CA MET A 1 -8.78 -46.72 32.72
C MET A 1 -9.49 -45.64 31.94
N ASN A 2 -9.61 -44.45 32.52
CA ASN A 2 -10.24 -43.29 31.88
C ASN A 2 -9.12 -42.36 31.43
N GLY A 3 -8.94 -42.19 30.12
CA GLY A 3 -8.03 -41.21 29.55
C GLY A 3 -8.67 -39.81 29.65
N PRO A 4 -7.92 -38.76 30.03
CA PRO A 4 -8.49 -37.43 30.11
C PRO A 4 -8.68 -36.85 28.70
N ASP A 5 -9.88 -36.30 28.50
CA ASP A 5 -10.29 -35.50 27.36
C ASP A 5 -9.23 -34.45 26.99
N ALA A 6 -8.85 -34.41 25.71
CA ALA A 6 -8.06 -33.34 25.16
C ALA A 6 -8.89 -32.06 25.20
N ALA A 7 -8.70 -31.30 26.29
CA ALA A 7 -9.30 -30.02 26.54
C ALA A 7 -9.14 -29.10 25.31
N ALA A 8 -10.26 -28.48 24.91
CA ALA A 8 -10.26 -27.33 24.03
C ALA A 8 -9.25 -26.31 24.57
N VAL A 9 -8.31 -25.91 23.72
CA VAL A 9 -7.37 -24.82 24.04
C VAL A 9 -8.23 -23.58 24.32
N PRO A 10 -8.21 -23.02 25.54
CA PRO A 10 -8.94 -21.79 25.80
C PRO A 10 -8.33 -20.71 24.90
N LEU A 11 -9.17 -20.13 24.05
CA LEU A 11 -8.87 -18.92 23.30
C LEU A 11 -8.54 -17.87 24.38
N GLY A 12 -7.25 -17.70 24.65
CA GLY A 12 -6.79 -16.81 25.70
C GLY A 12 -7.35 -15.43 25.46
N ASP A 13 -7.87 -14.84 26.53
CA ASP A 13 -8.24 -13.43 26.63
C ASP A 13 -7.03 -12.57 26.22
N TYR A 14 -6.89 -12.32 24.93
CA TYR A 14 -6.14 -11.18 24.43
C TYR A 14 -6.98 -9.94 24.72
N SER A 15 -7.07 -9.57 26.00
CA SER A 15 -7.36 -8.22 26.45
C SER A 15 -6.17 -7.33 26.06
N MET A 16 -5.95 -7.18 24.76
CA MET A 16 -5.18 -6.09 24.20
C MET A 16 -6.14 -4.91 24.15
N ASN A 17 -5.82 -3.83 24.87
CA ASN A 17 -6.46 -2.51 24.76
C ASN A 17 -6.24 -1.89 23.37
N ALA A 18 -6.38 -2.67 22.30
CA ALA A 18 -6.43 -2.18 20.94
C ALA A 18 -7.90 -1.91 20.62
N THR A 19 -8.23 -0.64 20.41
CA THR A 19 -9.55 -0.26 19.93
C THR A 19 -9.74 -0.85 18.53
N LEU A 20 -10.42 -1.99 18.44
CA LEU A 20 -10.83 -2.55 17.16
C LEU A 20 -11.93 -1.68 16.56
N LEU A 21 -11.82 -1.37 15.27
CA LEU A 21 -12.83 -0.61 14.55
C LEU A 21 -13.67 -1.55 13.70
N SER A 22 -14.98 -1.60 13.95
CA SER A 22 -15.93 -2.43 13.19
C SER A 22 -16.81 -1.58 12.29
N PHE A 23 -16.89 -1.90 11.00
CA PHE A 23 -17.74 -1.18 10.04
C PHE A 23 -18.02 -2.01 8.77
N SER A 24 -19.09 -1.63 8.07
CA SER A 24 -19.48 -2.23 6.78
C SER A 24 -19.02 -1.35 5.63
N THR A 25 -18.36 -1.91 4.62
CA THR A 25 -17.86 -1.16 3.46
C THR A 25 -17.82 -2.02 2.19
N THR A 26 -17.45 -1.43 1.06
CA THR A 26 -17.24 -2.15 -0.20
C THR A 26 -15.81 -2.68 -0.30
N VAL A 27 -15.64 -3.80 -1.01
CA VAL A 27 -14.35 -4.46 -1.20
C VAL A 27 -14.04 -4.69 -2.68
N ALA A 28 -12.77 -4.59 -3.04
CA ALA A 28 -12.27 -4.96 -4.36
C ALA A 28 -10.91 -5.67 -4.26
N TYR A 29 -10.68 -6.60 -5.20
CA TYR A 29 -9.39 -7.29 -5.35
C TYR A 29 -8.69 -6.77 -6.60
N LEU A 30 -7.57 -6.08 -6.40
CA LEU A 30 -6.90 -5.32 -7.46
C LEU A 30 -5.44 -5.76 -7.63
N GLU A 31 -4.96 -5.64 -8.87
CA GLU A 31 -3.57 -5.90 -9.22
C GLU A 31 -2.74 -4.65 -8.89
N VAL A 32 -1.60 -4.86 -8.24
CA VAL A 32 -0.70 -3.79 -7.84
C VAL A 32 0.71 -4.10 -8.31
N ASP A 33 1.28 -3.15 -9.03
CA ASP A 33 2.69 -3.16 -9.43
C ASP A 33 3.46 -2.18 -8.53
N PHE A 34 4.22 -2.73 -7.57
CA PHE A 34 5.05 -1.94 -6.68
C PHE A 34 6.33 -1.51 -7.40
N ALA A 35 6.53 -0.21 -7.54
CA ALA A 35 7.84 0.31 -7.90
C ALA A 35 8.79 0.01 -6.72
N MET A 36 9.88 -0.71 -6.97
CA MET A 36 10.94 -0.88 -5.97
C MET A 36 11.34 0.50 -5.43
N ALA A 37 11.28 0.66 -4.11
CA ALA A 37 11.42 1.93 -3.40
C ALA A 37 12.46 2.83 -4.07
N ARG A 38 11.97 3.90 -4.70
CA ARG A 38 12.81 4.90 -5.35
C ARG A 38 13.45 5.71 -4.21
N ASN A 39 14.55 5.18 -3.64
CA ASN A 39 15.47 5.99 -2.86
C ASN A 39 15.72 7.26 -3.67
N ALA A 40 15.32 8.41 -3.12
CA ALA A 40 15.28 9.68 -3.84
C ALA A 40 16.54 9.86 -4.68
N ALA A 41 16.41 9.78 -6.00
CA ALA A 41 17.49 10.09 -6.92
C ALA A 41 17.48 11.60 -7.19
N PRO A 42 18.67 12.22 -7.29
CA PRO A 42 18.82 13.67 -7.19
C PRO A 42 18.21 14.37 -8.39
N VAL A 43 17.57 15.50 -8.11
CA VAL A 43 17.47 16.58 -9.07
C VAL A 43 18.90 16.97 -9.47
N ASP A 44 19.19 16.87 -10.77
CA ASP A 44 20.32 17.46 -11.49
C ASP A 44 21.55 16.56 -11.74
N GLY A 45 21.88 16.40 -13.04
CA GLY A 45 23.01 15.61 -13.55
C GLY A 45 24.42 16.10 -13.16
N LYS A 46 24.54 17.18 -12.39
CA LYS A 46 25.82 17.61 -11.78
C LYS A 46 26.09 16.94 -10.43
N GLY A 47 25.07 16.46 -9.72
CA GLY A 47 25.22 15.78 -8.42
C GLY A 47 25.68 14.32 -8.52
N ALA A 48 25.37 13.65 -9.62
CA ALA A 48 25.70 12.24 -9.85
C ALA A 48 27.21 11.97 -9.93
N ALA A 49 27.99 12.90 -10.51
CA ALA A 49 29.43 12.74 -10.66
C ALA A 49 30.19 12.88 -9.33
N ALA A 50 29.68 13.68 -8.38
CA ALA A 50 30.29 13.84 -7.07
C ALA A 50 30.06 12.62 -6.16
N ALA A 51 28.89 11.97 -6.27
CA ALA A 51 28.55 10.77 -5.50
C ALA A 51 29.37 9.55 -5.94
N ALA A 52 29.66 9.40 -7.24
CA ALA A 52 30.47 8.30 -7.76
C ALA A 52 31.96 8.43 -7.40
N ALA A 53 32.49 9.66 -7.31
CA ALA A 53 33.90 9.89 -7.00
C ALA A 53 34.26 9.59 -5.53
N GLY A 54 33.30 9.70 -4.60
CA GLY A 54 33.53 9.41 -3.18
C GLY A 54 33.58 7.92 -2.82
N ALA A 55 32.91 7.06 -3.60
CA ALA A 55 32.82 5.62 -3.35
C ALA A 55 34.11 4.86 -3.71
N ALA A 56 34.97 5.43 -4.57
CA ALA A 56 36.19 4.76 -5.04
C ALA A 56 37.40 4.91 -4.10
N VAL A 57 37.34 5.83 -3.12
CA VAL A 57 38.50 6.17 -2.28
C VAL A 57 38.62 5.31 -1.02
N ASN A 58 37.52 4.72 -0.53
CA ASN A 58 37.53 3.87 0.66
C ASN A 58 37.02 2.48 0.31
N GLY A 59 37.95 1.55 0.06
CA GLY A 59 37.69 0.14 -0.25
C GLY A 59 37.01 -0.64 0.88
N ALA A 60 35.77 -0.28 1.20
CA ALA A 60 34.96 -0.90 2.24
C ALA A 60 33.91 -1.81 1.60
N SER A 61 34.01 -3.09 1.97
CA SER A 61 33.09 -4.17 1.62
C SER A 61 31.63 -3.83 1.89
N ALA A 62 30.77 -4.24 0.96
CA ALA A 62 29.33 -4.06 0.95
C ALA A 62 28.62 -4.87 2.05
N VAL A 63 28.72 -4.47 3.32
CA VAL A 63 27.77 -4.84 4.38
C VAL A 63 27.86 -3.75 5.46
N GLY A 64 26.76 -3.02 5.69
CA GLY A 64 26.57 -2.23 6.92
C GLY A 64 26.35 -0.72 6.74
N ILE A 65 25.12 -0.30 7.00
CA ILE A 65 24.70 0.82 7.87
C ILE A 65 25.68 2.02 7.97
N ALA A 66 25.35 3.18 7.38
CA ALA A 66 25.79 4.50 7.87
C ALA A 66 24.92 5.67 7.34
N GLY A 67 24.46 6.55 8.25
CA GLY A 67 23.84 7.87 7.98
C GLY A 67 24.89 8.97 7.68
N PRO A 68 24.67 10.28 7.98
CA PRO A 68 23.53 10.95 8.61
C PRO A 68 22.97 12.13 7.76
N GLY A 69 21.68 12.05 7.46
CA GLY A 69 20.85 13.18 7.06
C GLY A 69 19.44 12.83 7.52
N ARG A 70 18.86 13.61 8.44
CA ARG A 70 17.58 13.29 9.08
C ARG A 70 16.48 13.04 8.04
N GLY A 71 16.17 11.78 7.83
CA GLY A 71 14.95 11.29 7.22
C GLY A 71 14.70 9.91 7.78
N TYR A 72 13.98 9.80 8.90
CA TYR A 72 13.41 8.54 9.36
C TYR A 72 12.26 8.17 8.40
N GLY A 73 12.59 7.88 7.16
CA GLY A 73 11.66 7.30 6.21
C GLY A 73 11.94 5.81 6.16
N VAL A 74 11.14 5.02 6.87
CA VAL A 74 10.94 3.61 6.50
C VAL A 74 10.68 3.61 4.99
N PRO A 75 11.44 2.88 4.15
CA PRO A 75 11.23 2.90 2.70
C PRO A 75 9.76 2.61 2.37
N LEU A 76 9.00 3.64 1.99
CA LEU A 76 7.62 3.48 1.57
C LEU A 76 7.64 2.98 0.14
N ALA A 77 7.10 1.79 -0.10
CA ALA A 77 6.88 1.33 -1.46
C ALA A 77 5.60 1.97 -2.00
N ILE A 78 5.71 2.54 -3.20
CA ILE A 78 4.57 3.11 -3.92
C ILE A 78 4.25 2.16 -5.07
N GLY A 79 3.01 1.70 -5.13
CA GLY A 79 2.50 0.83 -6.17
C GLY A 79 1.45 1.52 -7.04
N ASN A 80 1.43 1.13 -8.31
CA ASN A 80 0.37 1.49 -9.24
C ASN A 80 -0.70 0.40 -9.24
N ILE A 81 -1.95 0.81 -9.18
CA ILE A 81 -3.11 -0.08 -9.23
C ILE A 81 -3.56 -0.18 -10.69
N TRP A 82 -3.70 -1.41 -11.17
CA TRP A 82 -4.08 -1.69 -12.56
C TRP A 82 -5.41 -2.44 -12.63
N SER A 83 -6.19 -2.13 -13.66
CA SER A 83 -7.36 -2.95 -14.00
C SER A 83 -6.91 -4.24 -14.70
N ARG A 84 -7.82 -5.21 -14.77
CA ARG A 84 -7.64 -6.43 -15.58
C ARG A 84 -7.42 -6.16 -17.07
N THR A 85 -7.75 -4.95 -17.55
CA THR A 85 -7.55 -4.54 -18.96
C THR A 85 -6.24 -3.79 -19.15
N GLY A 86 -5.36 -3.75 -18.13
CA GLY A 86 -4.09 -3.03 -18.17
C GLY A 86 -4.24 -1.51 -18.11
N LYS A 87 -5.41 -0.97 -17.73
CA LYS A 87 -5.59 0.47 -17.56
C LYS A 87 -5.18 0.87 -16.15
N TRP A 88 -4.43 1.95 -16.01
CA TRP A 88 -4.09 2.53 -14.71
C TRP A 88 -5.37 2.99 -13.99
N CYS A 89 -5.45 2.72 -12.69
CA CYS A 89 -6.66 2.92 -11.88
C CYS A 89 -6.44 3.71 -10.60
N GLY A 90 -5.19 3.89 -10.17
CA GLY A 90 -4.90 4.47 -8.88
C GLY A 90 -3.50 4.16 -8.38
N ASN A 91 -3.22 4.55 -7.14
CA ASN A 91 -1.95 4.28 -6.48
C ASN A 91 -2.18 3.78 -5.04
N VAL A 92 -1.16 3.12 -4.50
CA VAL A 92 -1.14 2.66 -3.11
C VAL A 92 0.26 2.86 -2.54
N THR A 93 0.32 3.27 -1.28
CA THR A 93 1.55 3.36 -0.50
C THR A 93 1.51 2.31 0.60
N ALA A 94 2.48 1.39 0.59
CA ALA A 94 2.64 0.39 1.63
C ALA A 94 3.20 1.04 2.90
N HIS A 95 2.68 0.64 4.07
CA HIS A 95 3.10 1.16 5.37
C HIS A 95 4.36 0.50 5.91
N ASP A 96 4.74 -0.64 5.37
CA ASP A 96 5.98 -1.31 5.74
C ASP A 96 6.99 -1.26 4.58
N SER A 97 8.26 -1.06 4.92
CA SER A 97 9.38 -1.28 4.00
C SER A 97 9.66 -2.76 3.74
N TRP A 98 8.69 -3.62 4.06
CA TRP A 98 8.82 -5.06 4.15
C TRP A 98 8.66 -5.77 2.79
N LEU A 99 8.36 -5.06 1.70
CA LEU A 99 8.32 -5.68 0.37
C LEU A 99 9.64 -6.38 -0.03
N GLY A 100 10.77 -6.07 0.62
CA GLY A 100 12.04 -6.80 0.47
C GLY A 100 12.11 -8.18 1.16
N LEU A 101 11.24 -8.51 2.12
CA LEU A 101 11.26 -9.78 2.86
C LEU A 101 9.99 -10.64 2.64
N GLN A 102 8.89 -10.07 2.12
CA GLN A 102 7.68 -10.79 1.67
C GLN A 102 7.52 -10.84 0.14
N GLY A 103 8.47 -10.33 -0.64
CA GLY A 103 8.56 -10.64 -2.08
C GLY A 103 8.65 -12.16 -2.38
N ALA A 104 8.82 -12.99 -1.35
CA ALA A 104 8.69 -14.44 -1.41
C ALA A 104 7.25 -14.99 -1.35
N ASN A 105 6.25 -14.19 -0.94
CA ASN A 105 4.85 -14.65 -0.75
C ASN A 105 3.85 -14.06 -1.74
N HIS A 106 4.11 -12.89 -2.34
CA HIS A 106 3.29 -12.36 -3.42
C HIS A 106 4.10 -12.39 -4.71
N THR A 107 3.96 -13.47 -5.48
CA THR A 107 4.65 -13.69 -6.76
C THR A 107 4.12 -12.81 -7.91
N GLY A 108 3.53 -11.64 -7.61
CA GLY A 108 2.94 -10.75 -8.61
C GLY A 108 1.64 -11.24 -9.25
N GLU A 109 1.21 -12.48 -8.97
CA GLU A 109 -0.05 -13.04 -9.49
C GLU A 109 -1.26 -12.82 -8.55
N GLU A 110 -1.01 -12.55 -7.27
CA GLU A 110 -2.07 -12.44 -6.26
C GLU A 110 -2.62 -11.01 -6.17
N LYS A 111 -3.96 -10.89 -6.22
CA LYS A 111 -4.66 -9.61 -6.10
C LYS A 111 -4.72 -9.18 -4.64
N LEU A 112 -4.45 -7.92 -4.38
CA LEU A 112 -4.53 -7.35 -3.04
C LEU A 112 -5.97 -6.98 -2.70
N GLU A 113 -6.38 -7.23 -1.44
CA GLU A 113 -7.69 -6.86 -0.93
C GLU A 113 -7.71 -5.39 -0.50
N PHE A 114 -8.57 -4.61 -1.15
CA PHE A 114 -8.81 -3.22 -0.82
C PHE A 114 -10.23 -3.01 -0.31
N ILE A 115 -10.36 -2.14 0.69
CA ILE A 115 -11.66 -1.70 1.21
C ILE A 115 -11.81 -0.18 1.07
N ALA A 116 -13.03 0.29 0.81
CA ALA A 116 -13.30 1.72 0.77
C ALA A 116 -13.31 2.31 2.19
N VAL A 117 -12.71 3.49 2.33
CA VAL A 117 -12.69 4.27 3.59
C VAL A 117 -13.54 5.53 3.45
N SER A 118 -13.37 6.26 2.35
CA SER A 118 -14.13 7.47 2.04
C SER A 118 -14.04 7.80 0.55
N THR A 119 -14.87 8.74 0.11
CA THR A 119 -14.82 9.31 -1.25
C THR A 119 -14.34 10.76 -1.17
N ALA A 120 -13.66 11.23 -2.22
CA ALA A 120 -13.20 12.60 -2.33
C ALA A 120 -13.11 13.03 -3.79
N SER A 121 -13.05 14.34 -4.00
CA SER A 121 -13.02 14.97 -5.33
C SER A 121 -11.97 16.07 -5.35
N GLU A 122 -11.26 16.22 -6.47
CA GLU A 122 -10.26 17.27 -6.69
C GLU A 122 -10.53 18.03 -8.00
N ARG A 123 -10.27 19.34 -8.02
CA ARG A 123 -10.50 20.22 -9.18
C ARG A 123 -9.27 21.09 -9.47
N GLY A 124 -8.94 21.25 -10.75
CA GLY A 124 -7.84 22.14 -11.18
C GLY A 124 -6.43 21.62 -10.90
N GLY A 125 -6.30 20.36 -10.47
CA GLY A 125 -5.05 19.68 -10.12
C GLY A 125 -5.29 18.57 -9.11
N SER A 126 -4.25 17.79 -8.81
CA SER A 126 -4.31 16.71 -7.82
C SER A 126 -3.09 16.67 -6.92
N HIS A 127 -3.32 16.44 -5.63
CA HIS A 127 -2.26 16.10 -4.67
C HIS A 127 -2.07 14.58 -4.53
N VAL A 128 -3.00 13.80 -5.08
CA VAL A 128 -3.11 12.36 -4.93
C VAL A 128 -2.56 11.64 -6.16
N PHE A 129 -2.91 12.11 -7.35
CA PHE A 129 -2.50 11.58 -8.63
C PHE A 129 -1.50 12.52 -9.31
N ASP A 130 -0.63 11.96 -10.15
CA ASP A 130 0.22 12.79 -10.97
C ASP A 130 -0.64 13.57 -12.00
N ILE A 131 -0.05 14.62 -12.57
CA ILE A 131 -0.76 15.53 -13.47
C ILE A 131 -1.28 14.82 -14.74
N GLN A 132 -0.61 13.77 -15.20
CA GLN A 132 -1.02 13.05 -16.40
C GLN A 132 -2.23 12.16 -16.07
N ALA A 133 -2.14 11.38 -15.00
CA ALA A 133 -3.23 10.56 -14.49
C ALA A 133 -4.46 11.40 -14.12
N PHE A 134 -4.28 12.59 -13.53
CA PHE A 134 -5.37 13.51 -13.26
C PHE A 134 -6.07 13.93 -14.57
N ARG A 135 -5.31 14.40 -15.57
CA ARG A 135 -5.87 14.83 -16.87
C ARG A 135 -6.58 13.69 -17.61
N ASP A 136 -6.06 12.47 -17.53
CA ASP A 136 -6.63 11.31 -18.20
C ASP A 136 -7.92 10.79 -17.54
N ASN A 137 -8.26 11.28 -16.34
CA ASN A 137 -9.40 10.82 -15.55
C ASN A 137 -10.37 11.94 -15.13
N MET A 138 -10.08 13.21 -15.41
CA MET A 138 -10.99 14.31 -15.13
C MET A 138 -12.23 14.27 -16.03
N ASP A 139 -13.35 14.72 -15.50
CA ASP A 139 -14.60 14.87 -16.24
C ASP A 139 -14.67 16.22 -17.00
N GLU A 140 -15.84 16.53 -17.57
CA GLU A 140 -16.09 17.75 -18.32
C GLU A 140 -15.96 19.04 -17.47
N ASP A 141 -16.08 18.92 -16.14
CA ASP A 141 -15.96 20.02 -15.18
C ASP A 141 -14.54 20.18 -14.61
N GLU A 142 -13.59 19.41 -15.15
CA GLU A 142 -12.19 19.32 -14.70
C GLU A 142 -12.06 18.78 -13.27
N ILE A 143 -12.97 17.87 -12.88
CA ILE A 143 -13.02 17.23 -11.57
C ILE A 143 -12.60 15.76 -11.69
N VAL A 144 -11.81 15.28 -10.73
CA VAL A 144 -11.54 13.85 -10.54
C VAL A 144 -12.14 13.38 -9.23
N ASP A 145 -13.06 12.42 -9.33
CA ASP A 145 -13.59 11.68 -8.19
C ASP A 145 -12.78 10.41 -7.92
N PHE A 146 -12.51 10.15 -6.64
CA PHE A 146 -11.76 8.97 -6.21
C PHE A 146 -12.23 8.44 -4.85
N VAL A 147 -11.92 7.17 -4.63
CA VAL A 147 -12.15 6.44 -3.39
C VAL A 147 -10.82 6.31 -2.66
N ASN A 148 -10.77 6.79 -1.43
CA ASN A 148 -9.69 6.49 -0.50
C ASN A 148 -9.84 5.05 -0.03
N VAL A 149 -8.82 4.24 -0.27
CA VAL A 149 -8.85 2.81 0.00
C VAL A 149 -7.80 2.40 1.01
N LEU A 150 -8.12 1.36 1.78
CA LEU A 150 -7.19 0.68 2.66
C LEU A 150 -6.84 -0.67 2.05
N TRP A 151 -5.55 -0.93 1.83
CA TRP A 151 -5.09 -2.29 1.60
C TRP A 151 -5.07 -3.02 2.94
N VAL A 152 -5.78 -4.14 3.00
CA VAL A 152 -5.88 -4.98 4.19
C VAL A 152 -5.41 -6.41 3.94
N GLU A 153 -4.99 -7.06 5.01
CA GLU A 153 -4.74 -8.51 5.04
C GLU A 153 -5.52 -9.13 6.19
N ARG A 154 -6.18 -10.27 5.96
CA ARG A 154 -6.99 -10.95 6.97
C ARG A 154 -6.20 -12.05 7.66
N VAL A 155 -6.09 -11.97 8.97
CA VAL A 155 -5.52 -13.04 9.81
C VAL A 155 -6.46 -13.30 10.98
N GLY A 156 -6.93 -14.55 11.11
CA GLY A 156 -7.84 -14.92 12.21
C GLY A 156 -9.16 -14.15 12.24
N GLY A 157 -9.64 -13.66 11.08
CA GLY A 157 -10.87 -12.86 10.97
C GLY A 157 -10.70 -11.35 11.25
N VAL A 158 -9.49 -10.91 11.63
CA VAL A 158 -9.15 -9.50 11.81
C VAL A 158 -8.45 -8.97 10.56
N CYS A 159 -8.84 -7.77 10.11
CA CYS A 159 -8.18 -7.05 9.03
C CYS A 159 -7.03 -6.21 9.59
N TYR A 160 -5.83 -6.39 9.05
CA TYR A 160 -4.65 -5.58 9.38
C TYR A 160 -4.34 -4.62 8.24
N ARG A 161 -4.06 -3.37 8.58
CA ARG A 161 -3.72 -2.32 7.60
C ARG A 161 -2.32 -2.53 7.03
N ARG A 162 -2.24 -2.71 5.71
CA ARG A 162 -0.97 -2.86 4.97
C ARG A 162 -0.58 -1.62 4.19
N GLY A 163 -1.55 -0.84 3.72
CA GLY A 163 -1.26 0.38 2.98
C GLY A 163 -2.48 1.27 2.78
N LEU A 164 -2.23 2.49 2.32
CA LEU A 164 -3.24 3.49 1.98
C LEU A 164 -3.13 3.82 0.51
N GLY A 165 -4.26 3.93 -0.18
CA GLY A 165 -4.27 4.22 -1.59
C GLY A 165 -5.50 4.99 -2.03
N HIS A 166 -5.54 5.25 -3.33
CA HIS A 166 -6.59 5.99 -3.98
C HIS A 166 -6.92 5.32 -5.31
N VAL A 167 -8.21 5.10 -5.56
CA VAL A 167 -8.71 4.49 -6.80
C VAL A 167 -9.72 5.43 -7.44
N VAL A 168 -9.61 5.66 -8.74
CA VAL A 168 -10.58 6.49 -9.48
C VAL A 168 -11.99 5.93 -9.29
N GLN A 169 -12.95 6.78 -8.93
CA GLN A 169 -14.28 6.33 -8.46
C GLN A 169 -15.02 5.48 -9.50
N ARG A 170 -15.03 5.89 -10.78
CA ARG A 170 -15.65 5.11 -11.86
C ARG A 170 -15.08 3.69 -11.99
N VAL A 171 -13.81 3.48 -11.62
CA VAL A 171 -13.18 2.16 -11.63
C VAL A 171 -13.64 1.38 -10.42
N TRP A 172 -13.61 1.99 -9.23
CA TRP A 172 -14.08 1.37 -7.99
C TRP A 172 -15.52 0.87 -8.12
N ASP A 173 -16.43 1.72 -8.60
CA ASP A 173 -17.85 1.37 -8.75
C ASP A 173 -18.08 0.19 -9.71
N ALA A 174 -17.19 0.01 -10.69
CA ALA A 174 -17.28 -1.11 -11.63
C ALA A 174 -16.86 -2.45 -11.01
N VAL A 175 -15.94 -2.43 -10.05
CA VAL A 175 -15.26 -3.64 -9.51
C VAL A 175 -15.67 -3.99 -8.08
N ALA A 176 -16.05 -3.01 -7.26
CA ALA A 176 -16.34 -3.17 -5.84
C ALA A 176 -17.83 -3.46 -5.59
N ARG A 177 -18.29 -4.61 -6.08
CA ARG A 177 -19.73 -4.98 -6.06
C ARG A 177 -20.20 -5.52 -4.72
N ASP A 178 -19.28 -6.06 -3.93
CA ASP A 178 -19.59 -6.73 -2.68
C ASP A 178 -19.42 -5.77 -1.49
N ARG A 179 -20.32 -5.91 -0.51
CA ARG A 179 -20.18 -5.31 0.82
C ARG A 179 -19.69 -6.35 1.81
N VAL A 180 -18.80 -5.93 2.71
CA VAL A 180 -18.19 -6.78 3.71
C VAL A 180 -18.17 -6.09 5.07
N GLU A 181 -18.24 -6.89 6.12
CA GLU A 181 -17.94 -6.45 7.48
C GLU A 181 -16.43 -6.48 7.73
N ILE A 182 -15.93 -5.40 8.29
CA ILE A 182 -14.52 -5.21 8.62
C ILE A 182 -14.39 -5.09 10.13
N LEU A 183 -13.48 -5.90 10.68
CA LEU A 183 -12.94 -5.72 12.02
C LEU A 183 -11.48 -5.34 11.87
N LEU A 184 -11.19 -4.04 11.95
CA LEU A 184 -9.86 -3.47 11.72
C LEU A 184 -9.07 -3.39 13.03
N GLY A 185 -7.84 -3.90 13.02
CA GLY A 185 -6.90 -3.92 14.16
C GLY A 185 -5.51 -3.41 13.84
#